data_AF-A0A8C5B3P5-F1
#
_entry.id   AF-A0A8C5B3P5-F1
#
_cell.length_a   1.000
_cell.length_b   1.000
_cell.length_c   1.000
_cell.angle_alpha   90.00
_cell.angle_beta   90.00
_cell.angle_gamma   90.00
#
_symmetry.space_group_name_H-M   'P 1'
#
loop_
_entity.id
_entity.type
_entity.pdbx_description
1 polymer ?
#
loop_
_entity_poly.entity_id
_entity_poly.type
_entity_poly.pdbx_seq_one_letter_code
_entity_poly.pdbx_strand_id
1 'polypeptide(L)'
;MSMSYRLQRDLARKNRVETLMGPSRAANPSSSQMWTQTGPDARRCHCCFDEKVVGRIEYYSRFSPSPLSIKQFLDFGQENACEKTSYMFLRKELPVRLANTMREVNLLPDQLLSQPSVRLVQKWYMQSFVELLDYENRKGEDPQVLNDFLDLLIEIRNRHNDVVPTMAQGVIEYKEKFGFDPFISSSIQYFLDRFYTNRISFRMLINQHTLLFSNVTNPAHPKHIGSIDPACNVAEVVRDAYETAKMLCEKYYMASPDLKVEEFHAHAPKPIQAVYVPSHLFHMLFELFKNSMRATVELHEDSEGGLPPVKAKVTLGKEDLSILISDRGGGVPLRKIDRLFNYMYSTAPSPSFEPGAVPLAGFGYGLPISRLYARYFQGDLKLYSMEGVGTDAVIYLKVLLLIGRIAVSPANRHSPVTEGDTSERGWTLLLNLEFCVCPCVSVCVRVCPCVSVCLQALSSESFERLPVFNKSAWRHYKVGPEADDWSNPSTEPRDTSVSKYKAKR
;
A
#
# COMPACT_ATOMS: atom_id res chain seq x y z
N MET A 1 -24.59 2.41 7.57
CA MET A 1 -24.37 3.81 7.99
C MET A 1 -23.46 3.83 9.21
N SER A 2 -22.15 3.93 8.96
CA SER A 2 -21.09 3.52 9.89
C SER A 2 -20.36 4.72 10.51
N MET A 3 -19.98 4.58 11.78
CA MET A 3 -19.54 5.55 12.80
C MET A 3 -18.45 6.58 12.44
N SER A 4 -17.91 6.61 11.22
CA SER A 4 -16.82 7.51 10.85
C SER A 4 -17.22 9.00 10.79
N TYR A 5 -18.51 9.33 10.61
CA TYR A 5 -18.96 10.72 10.44
C TYR A 5 -19.27 11.48 11.74
N ARG A 6 -19.43 10.80 12.89
CA ARG A 6 -19.75 11.48 14.16
C ARG A 6 -18.51 11.98 14.92
N LEU A 7 -17.34 11.34 14.77
CA LEU A 7 -16.14 11.74 15.52
C LEU A 7 -15.48 13.04 15.02
N GLN A 8 -15.74 13.48 13.79
CA GLN A 8 -15.11 14.69 13.22
C GLN A 8 -15.79 16.00 13.63
N ARG A 9 -17.02 15.98 14.15
CA ARG A 9 -17.75 17.22 14.51
C ARG A 9 -17.41 17.78 15.90
N ASP A 10 -17.00 16.94 16.85
CA ASP A 10 -16.83 17.36 18.24
C ASP A 10 -15.42 17.89 18.58
N LEU A 11 -14.44 17.73 17.69
CA LEU A 11 -13.07 18.24 17.86
C LEU A 11 -12.88 19.71 17.45
N ALA A 12 -13.87 20.32 16.78
CA ALA A 12 -13.76 21.68 16.23
C ALA A 12 -14.11 22.81 17.23
N ARG A 13 -14.37 22.51 18.52
CA ARG A 13 -14.89 23.50 19.49
C ARG A 13 -13.98 23.86 20.67
N LYS A 14 -12.75 23.33 20.79
CA LYS A 14 -11.97 23.47 22.04
C LYS A 14 -10.60 24.14 21.99
N ASN A 15 -10.10 24.61 20.84
CA ASN A 15 -8.80 25.28 20.79
C ASN A 15 -8.95 26.78 20.48
N ARG A 16 -9.26 27.54 21.51
CA ARG A 16 -9.06 28.99 21.56
C ARG A 16 -8.41 29.29 22.91
N VAL A 17 -7.38 30.15 22.90
CA VAL A 17 -6.72 30.87 24.02
C VAL A 17 -5.20 30.64 24.10
N GLU A 18 -4.52 31.75 23.79
CA GLU A 18 -3.26 32.30 24.30
C GLU A 18 -1.89 31.98 23.67
N THR A 19 -1.41 33.03 23.00
CA THR A 19 -0.05 33.39 22.66
C THR A 19 0.51 34.27 23.78
N LEU A 20 1.81 34.12 24.13
CA LEU A 20 2.80 35.20 24.39
C LEU A 20 3.92 34.65 25.30
N MET A 21 5.18 34.72 24.85
CA MET A 21 6.29 35.42 25.53
C MET A 21 7.59 35.29 24.72
N GLY A 22 8.37 36.38 24.76
CA GLY A 22 9.53 36.69 23.91
C GLY A 22 10.89 36.17 24.39
N PRO A 23 12.00 36.69 23.80
CA PRO A 23 13.23 35.94 23.57
C PRO A 23 14.38 36.29 24.54
N SER A 24 15.39 35.43 24.62
CA SER A 24 16.70 35.83 25.18
C SER A 24 17.90 35.19 24.46
N ARG A 25 18.98 35.98 24.38
CA ARG A 25 20.20 35.86 23.56
C ARG A 25 21.28 35.03 24.27
N ALA A 26 21.94 34.13 23.54
CA ALA A 26 23.34 34.15 23.06
C ALA A 26 24.47 33.95 24.11
N ALA A 27 25.34 32.95 23.89
CA ALA A 27 26.81 33.05 23.96
C ALA A 27 27.50 31.74 23.54
N ASN A 28 28.53 31.87 22.70
CA ASN A 28 29.59 30.90 22.36
C ASN A 28 30.82 31.23 23.23
N PRO A 29 31.82 30.34 23.47
CA PRO A 29 32.78 29.99 22.42
C PRO A 29 33.54 28.62 22.52
N SER A 30 34.15 28.23 21.39
CA SER A 30 35.48 27.58 21.13
C SER A 30 36.07 26.54 22.12
N SER A 31 36.82 25.49 21.78
CA SER A 31 37.25 24.79 20.55
C SER A 31 38.30 23.75 21.01
N SER A 32 38.23 22.47 20.63
CA SER A 32 39.40 21.58 20.45
C SER A 32 39.01 20.31 19.68
N GLN A 33 39.84 19.95 18.71
CA GLN A 33 39.66 18.97 17.64
C GLN A 33 39.88 17.52 18.10
N MET A 34 39.29 16.51 17.42
CA MET A 34 39.98 15.63 16.46
C MET A 34 39.05 14.49 15.93
N TRP A 35 39.39 13.98 14.73
CA TRP A 35 38.73 12.96 13.87
C TRP A 35 37.77 13.48 12.80
N THR A 36 38.38 13.89 11.69
CA THR A 36 37.78 14.32 10.43
C THR A 36 37.74 13.18 9.41
N GLN A 37 36.55 12.86 8.90
CA GLN A 37 36.25 12.72 7.47
C GLN A 37 34.72 12.61 7.30
N THR A 38 34.04 13.75 7.44
CA THR A 38 32.65 13.94 7.03
C THR A 38 32.65 14.92 5.86
N GLY A 39 32.16 14.48 4.69
CA GLY A 39 31.93 15.37 3.55
C GLY A 39 30.79 16.38 3.83
N PRO A 40 30.59 17.39 2.96
CA PRO A 40 29.74 18.56 3.25
C PRO A 40 28.22 18.30 3.36
N ASP A 41 27.75 17.05 3.22
CA ASP A 41 26.33 16.73 3.04
C ASP A 41 25.57 16.42 4.36
N ALA A 42 26.21 16.50 5.53
CA ALA A 42 25.60 16.15 6.82
C ALA A 42 24.83 17.30 7.53
N ARG A 43 24.83 18.54 6.98
CA ARG A 43 24.22 19.72 7.62
C ARG A 43 23.04 20.30 6.83
N ARG A 44 22.07 19.49 6.42
CA ARG A 44 20.85 19.98 5.75
C ARG A 44 19.55 19.49 6.42
N CYS A 45 19.40 19.74 7.71
CA CYS A 45 18.07 19.90 8.33
C CYS A 45 18.01 21.34 8.84
N HIS A 46 17.16 22.19 8.26
CA HIS A 46 16.87 23.53 8.79
C HIS A 46 15.94 23.48 10.01
N CYS A 47 16.14 22.46 10.84
CA CYS A 47 15.33 22.06 11.95
C CYS A 47 16.33 21.80 13.08
N CYS A 48 16.36 22.65 14.11
CA CYS A 48 17.19 22.43 15.29
C CYS A 48 16.72 21.17 16.02
N PHE A 49 17.23 20.00 15.64
CA PHE A 49 17.00 18.74 16.32
C PHE A 49 18.28 18.29 17.02
N ASP A 50 18.11 17.64 18.16
CA ASP A 50 19.19 17.09 18.98
C ASP A 50 20.11 16.20 18.11
N GLU A 51 21.42 16.50 18.10
CA GLU A 51 22.43 15.75 17.36
C GLU A 51 22.38 14.24 17.66
N LYS A 52 21.96 13.87 18.88
CA LYS A 52 21.77 12.47 19.27
C LYS A 52 20.72 11.78 18.42
N VAL A 53 19.60 12.43 18.12
CA VAL A 53 18.50 11.86 17.34
C VAL A 53 18.93 11.65 15.88
N VAL A 54 19.70 12.59 15.32
CA VAL A 54 20.26 12.47 13.97
C VAL A 54 21.17 11.25 13.86
N GLY A 55 22.04 11.03 14.86
CA GLY A 55 22.89 9.84 14.92
C GLY A 55 22.09 8.53 14.98
N ARG A 56 20.95 8.52 15.68
CA ARG A 56 20.04 7.35 15.73
C ARG A 56 19.35 7.11 14.38
N ILE A 57 18.91 8.15 13.68
CA ILE A 57 18.35 8.00 12.32
C ILE A 57 19.38 7.37 11.38
N GLU A 58 20.63 7.84 11.43
CA GLU A 58 21.70 7.26 10.63
C GLU A 58 21.91 5.78 10.98
N TYR A 59 21.98 5.44 12.26
CA TYR A 59 22.10 4.05 12.72
C TYR A 59 20.97 3.16 12.18
N TYR A 60 19.71 3.57 12.34
CA TYR A 60 18.57 2.76 11.90
C TYR A 60 18.42 2.66 10.39
N SER A 61 18.80 3.71 9.66
CA SER A 61 18.70 3.75 8.19
C SER A 61 19.67 2.81 7.48
N ARG A 62 20.69 2.29 8.18
CA ARG A 62 21.64 1.30 7.65
C ARG A 62 21.06 -0.12 7.66
N PHE A 63 20.01 -0.37 8.45
CA PHE A 63 19.33 -1.66 8.44
C PHE A 63 18.36 -1.74 7.26
N SER A 64 18.30 -2.93 6.66
CA SER A 64 17.30 -3.25 5.66
C SER A 64 15.97 -3.59 6.33
N PRO A 65 14.84 -3.01 5.89
CA PRO A 65 13.51 -3.41 6.33
C PRO A 65 13.28 -4.92 6.13
N SER A 66 12.52 -5.53 7.03
CA SER A 66 12.19 -6.95 7.01
C SER A 66 10.82 -7.14 6.33
N PRO A 67 10.75 -7.61 5.07
CA PRO A 67 9.49 -7.85 4.40
C PRO A 67 8.80 -9.09 4.95
N LEU A 68 7.49 -8.98 5.24
CA LEU A 68 6.64 -10.09 5.63
C LEU A 68 5.74 -10.54 4.47
N SER A 69 5.45 -11.82 4.37
CA SER A 69 4.39 -12.31 3.48
C SER A 69 3.02 -12.28 4.12
N ILE A 70 1.97 -12.24 3.30
CA ILE A 70 0.59 -12.44 3.77
C ILE A 70 0.48 -13.75 4.58
N LYS A 71 1.20 -14.81 4.17
CA LYS A 71 1.28 -16.07 4.91
C LYS A 71 1.80 -15.86 6.33
N GLN A 72 2.93 -15.15 6.48
CA GLN A 72 3.53 -14.92 7.79
C GLN A 72 2.59 -14.12 8.70
N PHE A 73 1.87 -13.12 8.17
CA PHE A 73 0.84 -12.42 8.95
C PHE A 73 -0.29 -13.35 9.39
N LEU A 74 -0.76 -14.21 8.48
CA LEU A 74 -1.85 -15.13 8.75
C LEU A 74 -1.47 -16.21 9.78
N ASP A 75 -0.34 -16.89 9.55
CA ASP A 75 0.20 -17.93 10.44
C ASP A 75 0.45 -17.36 11.85
N PHE A 76 1.00 -16.14 11.93
CA PHE A 76 1.20 -15.44 13.20
C PHE A 76 -0.12 -15.20 13.93
N GLY A 77 -1.13 -14.63 13.26
CA GLY A 77 -2.39 -14.29 13.91
C GLY A 77 -3.32 -15.48 14.17
N GLN A 78 -3.16 -16.60 13.46
CA GLN A 78 -3.99 -17.80 13.66
C GLN A 78 -3.41 -18.77 14.69
N GLU A 79 -2.11 -19.02 14.66
CA GLU A 79 -1.48 -20.10 15.43
C GLU A 79 -0.67 -19.58 16.62
N ASN A 80 -0.09 -18.39 16.51
CA ASN A 80 0.94 -17.89 17.42
C ASN A 80 0.72 -16.42 17.82
N ALA A 81 -0.54 -16.00 18.03
CA ALA A 81 -0.90 -14.62 18.35
C ALA A 81 -0.35 -14.18 19.73
N CYS A 82 0.96 -13.94 19.78
CA CYS A 82 1.73 -13.63 20.97
C CYS A 82 2.13 -12.16 20.91
N GLU A 83 1.51 -11.36 21.75
CA GLU A 83 1.73 -9.92 21.82
C GLU A 83 3.20 -9.56 22.06
N LYS A 84 3.88 -10.29 22.97
CA LYS A 84 5.32 -10.13 23.24
C LYS A 84 6.16 -10.29 21.97
N THR A 85 5.88 -11.28 21.14
CA THR A 85 6.60 -11.51 19.88
C THR A 85 6.36 -10.36 18.90
N SER A 86 5.10 -9.91 18.77
CA SER A 86 4.75 -8.77 17.92
C SER A 86 5.44 -7.49 18.38
N TYR A 87 5.40 -7.19 19.67
CA TYR A 87 6.08 -6.06 20.29
C TYR A 87 7.59 -6.07 20.03
N MET A 88 8.25 -7.22 20.26
CA MET A 88 9.70 -7.37 20.06
C MET A 88 10.13 -7.13 18.62
N PHE A 89 9.29 -7.51 17.66
CA PHE A 89 9.49 -7.22 16.24
C PHE A 89 9.25 -5.74 15.93
N LEU A 90 8.08 -5.20 16.26
CA LEU A 90 7.64 -3.86 15.85
C LEU A 90 8.48 -2.74 16.45
N ARG A 91 8.91 -2.87 17.71
CA ARG A 91 9.77 -1.85 18.35
C ARG A 91 11.12 -1.67 17.65
N LYS A 92 11.54 -2.63 16.83
CA LYS A 92 12.75 -2.53 16.00
C LYS A 92 12.42 -2.20 14.55
N GLU A 93 11.43 -2.89 13.98
CA GLU A 93 11.08 -2.75 12.56
C GLU A 93 10.49 -1.37 12.23
N LEU A 94 9.64 -0.80 13.10
CA LEU A 94 9.02 0.51 12.85
C LEU A 94 10.07 1.64 12.81
N PRO A 95 11.03 1.75 13.76
CA PRO A 95 12.16 2.67 13.63
C PRO A 95 13.00 2.48 12.37
N VAL A 96 13.28 1.24 11.95
CA VAL A 96 14.02 0.95 10.70
C VAL A 96 13.30 1.53 9.50
N ARG A 97 12.00 1.26 9.35
CA ARG A 97 11.18 1.76 8.24
C ARG A 97 11.08 3.29 8.23
N LEU A 98 10.89 3.91 9.41
CA LEU A 98 10.86 5.37 9.53
C LEU A 98 12.21 6.00 9.15
N ALA A 99 13.32 5.48 9.69
CA ALA A 99 14.65 6.02 9.44
C ALA A 99 15.04 5.94 7.95
N ASN A 100 14.76 4.80 7.28
CA ASN A 100 14.98 4.64 5.84
C ASN A 100 14.25 5.75 5.05
N THR A 101 12.98 6.01 5.37
CA THR A 101 12.19 7.07 4.72
C THR A 101 12.74 8.46 5.03
N MET A 102 13.04 8.76 6.29
CA MET A 102 13.53 10.07 6.72
C MET A 102 14.86 10.43 6.05
N ARG A 103 15.74 9.44 5.78
CA ARG A 103 16.97 9.66 5.01
C ARG A 103 16.67 10.08 3.58
N GLU A 104 15.70 9.46 2.92
CA GLU A 104 15.32 9.81 1.55
C GLU A 104 14.64 11.17 1.46
N VAL A 105 13.78 11.52 2.43
CA VAL A 105 13.18 12.86 2.51
C VAL A 105 14.28 13.92 2.51
N ASN A 106 15.34 13.73 3.31
CA ASN A 106 16.44 14.70 3.42
C ASN A 106 17.30 14.82 2.14
N LEU A 107 17.08 13.99 1.13
CA LEU A 107 17.74 14.09 -0.18
C LEU A 107 16.90 14.84 -1.23
N LEU A 108 15.68 15.24 -0.88
CA LEU A 108 14.84 16.06 -1.74
C LEU A 108 15.42 17.47 -1.92
N PRO A 109 15.05 18.18 -3.01
CA PRO A 109 15.48 19.56 -3.22
C PRO A 109 15.12 20.47 -2.05
N ASP A 110 16.04 21.37 -1.69
CA ASP A 110 15.87 22.32 -0.57
C ASP A 110 14.60 23.18 -0.75
N GLN A 111 14.24 23.50 -2.00
CA GLN A 111 12.99 24.19 -2.34
C GLN A 111 11.76 23.40 -1.90
N LEU A 112 11.71 22.08 -2.15
CA LEU A 112 10.60 21.24 -1.71
C LEU A 112 10.62 21.04 -0.19
N LEU A 113 11.80 20.80 0.39
CA LEU A 113 11.98 20.66 1.84
C LEU A 113 11.57 21.90 2.63
N SER A 114 11.70 23.09 2.03
CA SER A 114 11.29 24.33 2.66
C SER A 114 9.77 24.53 2.76
N GLN A 115 8.97 23.72 2.04
CA GLN A 115 7.52 23.88 2.02
C GLN A 115 6.89 23.53 3.38
N PRO A 116 5.96 24.36 3.90
CA PRO A 116 5.36 24.16 5.23
C PRO A 116 4.78 22.76 5.42
N SER A 117 4.10 22.25 4.40
CA SER A 117 3.46 20.93 4.43
C SER A 117 4.49 19.79 4.51
N VAL A 118 5.62 19.90 3.80
CA VAL A 118 6.71 18.90 3.87
C VAL A 118 7.38 18.91 5.25
N ARG A 119 7.61 20.10 5.82
CA ARG A 119 8.19 20.24 7.17
C ARG A 119 7.27 19.65 8.25
N LEU A 120 5.96 19.78 8.09
CA LEU A 120 4.98 19.18 8.99
C LEU A 120 5.06 17.64 8.96
N VAL A 121 5.15 17.05 7.77
CA VAL A 121 5.35 15.60 7.61
C VAL A 121 6.66 15.14 8.26
N GLN A 122 7.77 15.86 8.04
CA GLN A 122 9.05 15.57 8.70
C GLN A 122 8.93 15.58 10.23
N LYS A 123 8.20 16.56 10.79
CA LYS A 123 7.94 16.65 12.23
C LYS A 123 7.19 15.44 12.76
N TRP A 124 6.14 14.99 12.07
CA TRP A 124 5.36 13.81 12.47
C TRP A 124 6.19 12.53 12.45
N TYR A 125 7.00 12.33 11.40
CA TYR A 125 7.90 11.17 11.30
C TYR A 125 8.96 11.18 12.40
N MET A 126 9.57 12.35 12.65
CA MET A 126 10.54 12.52 13.72
C MET A 126 9.94 12.21 15.09
N GLN A 127 8.75 12.76 15.39
CA GLN A 127 8.07 12.52 16.65
C GLN A 127 7.78 11.02 16.85
N SER A 128 7.20 10.35 15.85
CA SER A 128 6.96 8.90 15.92
C SER A 128 8.24 8.09 16.09
N PHE A 129 9.34 8.50 15.43
CA PHE A 129 10.62 7.84 15.57
C PHE A 129 11.16 7.94 17.00
N VAL A 130 11.18 9.14 17.58
CA VAL A 130 11.68 9.38 18.94
C VAL A 130 10.84 8.62 19.96
N GLU A 131 9.51 8.68 19.89
CA GLU A 131 8.62 7.97 20.83
C GLU A 131 8.81 6.45 20.75
N LEU A 132 9.09 5.88 19.56
CA LEU A 132 9.37 4.45 19.42
C LEU A 132 10.74 4.06 20.00
N LEU A 133 11.73 4.95 19.98
CA LEU A 133 13.06 4.67 20.54
C LEU A 133 13.02 4.43 22.06
N ASP A 134 12.05 5.02 22.76
CA ASP A 134 11.87 4.82 24.20
C ASP A 134 11.57 3.35 24.58
N TYR A 135 11.17 2.53 23.61
CA TYR A 135 10.85 1.11 23.78
C TYR A 135 11.97 0.17 23.34
N GLU A 136 13.10 0.65 22.82
CA GLU A 136 14.18 -0.20 22.31
C GLU A 136 14.73 -1.15 23.40
N ASN A 137 14.91 -0.62 24.61
CA ASN A 137 15.54 -1.32 25.74
C ASN A 137 14.56 -1.77 26.82
N ARG A 138 13.26 -1.44 26.71
CA ARG A 138 12.24 -1.93 27.66
C ARG A 138 12.02 -3.43 27.43
N LYS A 139 11.67 -4.21 28.46
CA LYS A 139 11.41 -5.65 28.29
C LYS A 139 9.92 -5.88 28.03
N GLY A 140 9.58 -6.75 27.08
CA GLY A 140 8.19 -7.15 26.80
C GLY A 140 7.63 -8.17 27.80
N GLU A 141 8.07 -8.13 29.05
CA GLU A 141 7.58 -9.00 30.14
C GLU A 141 6.57 -8.28 31.02
N ASP A 142 6.64 -6.95 31.07
CA ASP A 142 5.72 -6.10 31.81
C ASP A 142 4.46 -5.82 30.96
N PRO A 143 3.26 -6.26 31.40
CA PRO A 143 2.01 -5.97 30.70
C PRO A 143 1.72 -4.48 30.53
N GLN A 144 2.19 -3.62 31.45
CA GLN A 144 2.00 -2.17 31.32
C GLN A 144 2.75 -1.63 30.11
N VAL A 145 3.97 -2.11 29.86
CA VAL A 145 4.77 -1.73 28.68
C VAL A 145 4.09 -2.12 27.38
N LEU A 146 3.40 -3.27 27.35
CA LEU A 146 2.67 -3.73 26.17
C LEU A 146 1.44 -2.85 25.90
N ASN A 147 0.66 -2.52 26.94
CA ASN A 147 -0.47 -1.61 26.83
C ASN A 147 -0.05 -0.19 26.40
N ASP A 148 0.99 0.37 27.04
CA ASP A 148 1.51 1.70 26.68
C ASP A 148 2.03 1.73 25.23
N PHE A 149 2.64 0.64 24.77
CA PHE A 149 3.09 0.50 23.39
C PHE A 149 1.90 0.43 22.42
N LEU A 150 0.85 -0.32 22.74
CA LEU A 150 -0.37 -0.39 21.95
C LEU A 150 -1.02 0.99 21.80
N ASP A 151 -1.13 1.75 22.88
CA ASP A 151 -1.65 3.13 22.88
C ASP A 151 -0.77 4.05 22.02
N LEU A 152 0.55 3.96 22.16
CA LEU A 152 1.49 4.69 21.31
C LEU A 152 1.28 4.36 19.82
N LEU A 153 1.07 3.09 19.45
CA LEU A 153 0.82 2.73 18.06
C LEU A 153 -0.48 3.34 17.53
N ILE A 154 -1.52 3.43 18.37
CA ILE A 154 -2.78 4.10 18.02
C ILE A 154 -2.55 5.60 17.81
N GLU A 155 -1.79 6.26 18.69
CA GLU A 155 -1.45 7.67 18.55
C GLU A 155 -0.64 7.95 17.29
N ILE A 156 0.39 7.13 17.01
CA ILE A 156 1.21 7.21 15.81
C ILE A 156 0.33 7.04 14.56
N ARG A 157 -0.55 6.03 14.53
CA ARG A 157 -1.49 5.83 13.42
C ARG A 157 -2.34 7.07 13.18
N ASN A 158 -2.90 7.64 14.24
CA ASN A 158 -3.78 8.81 14.16
C ASN A 158 -3.02 10.04 13.67
N ARG A 159 -1.80 10.28 14.18
CA ARG A 159 -0.90 11.36 13.74
C ARG A 159 -0.56 11.25 12.26
N HIS A 160 -0.45 10.03 11.73
CA HIS A 160 -0.08 9.78 10.34
C HIS A 160 -1.27 9.74 9.37
N ASN A 161 -2.51 9.96 9.82
CA ASN A 161 -3.71 9.89 8.98
C ASN A 161 -3.65 10.86 7.79
N ASP A 162 -3.19 12.10 8.02
CA ASP A 162 -3.19 13.16 7.02
C ASP A 162 -1.86 13.29 6.24
N VAL A 163 -0.92 12.35 6.44
CA VAL A 163 0.38 12.37 5.73
C VAL A 163 0.24 12.40 4.21
N VAL A 164 -0.71 11.67 3.63
CA VAL A 164 -0.92 11.65 2.17
C VAL A 164 -1.37 13.02 1.65
N PRO A 165 -2.51 13.58 2.10
CA PRO A 165 -2.95 14.88 1.63
C PRO A 165 -1.96 16.01 1.99
N THR A 166 -1.32 15.97 3.16
CA THR A 166 -0.30 16.97 3.52
C THR A 166 0.93 16.90 2.62
N MET A 167 1.46 15.71 2.34
CA MET A 167 2.61 15.59 1.43
C MET A 167 2.23 16.00 0.00
N ALA A 168 1.02 15.66 -0.47
CA ALA A 168 0.50 16.11 -1.77
C ALA A 168 0.43 17.64 -1.83
N GLN A 169 -0.06 18.27 -0.77
CA GLN A 169 -0.10 19.72 -0.65
C GLN A 169 1.31 20.34 -0.70
N GLY A 170 2.31 19.72 -0.07
CA GLY A 170 3.70 20.18 -0.16
C GLY A 170 4.28 20.15 -1.58
N VAL A 171 3.90 19.16 -2.38
CA VAL A 171 4.29 19.07 -3.80
C VAL A 171 3.55 20.11 -4.65
N ILE A 172 2.28 20.40 -4.34
CA ILE A 172 1.50 21.47 -4.97
C ILE A 172 2.12 22.84 -4.67
N GLU A 173 2.41 23.14 -3.39
CA GLU A 173 3.09 24.36 -2.94
C GLU A 173 4.40 24.59 -3.70
N TYR A 174 5.19 23.52 -3.86
CA TYR A 174 6.43 23.57 -4.64
C TYR A 174 6.16 23.86 -6.13
N LYS A 175 5.24 23.13 -6.76
CA LYS A 175 4.94 23.27 -8.20
C LYS A 175 4.42 24.66 -8.54
N GLU A 176 3.55 25.22 -7.70
CA GLU A 176 2.98 26.57 -7.91
C GLU A 176 4.05 27.66 -7.78
N LYS A 177 5.00 27.48 -6.86
CA LYS A 177 6.04 28.48 -6.58
C LYS A 177 7.25 28.41 -7.52
N PHE A 178 7.66 27.22 -7.94
CA PHE A 178 8.90 27.01 -8.68
C PHE A 178 8.68 26.45 -10.09
N GLY A 179 7.44 26.12 -10.46
CA GLY A 179 7.10 25.55 -11.75
C GLY A 179 7.37 24.04 -11.85
N PHE A 180 7.40 23.54 -13.09
CA PHE A 180 7.66 22.13 -13.39
C PHE A 180 9.02 21.96 -14.04
N ASP A 181 9.86 21.14 -13.42
CA ASP A 181 11.14 20.70 -13.97
C ASP A 181 11.06 19.17 -14.18
N PRO A 182 11.28 18.63 -15.40
CA PRO A 182 11.16 17.20 -15.68
C PRO A 182 12.11 16.32 -14.86
N PHE A 183 13.33 16.79 -14.62
CA PHE A 183 14.36 16.05 -13.91
C PHE A 183 14.05 15.99 -12.41
N ILE A 184 13.69 17.13 -11.81
CA ILE A 184 13.25 17.17 -10.41
C ILE A 184 11.95 16.37 -10.24
N SER A 185 11.03 16.43 -11.21
CA SER A 185 9.78 15.68 -11.19
C SER A 185 10.02 14.17 -11.14
N SER A 186 11.00 13.65 -11.89
CA SER A 186 11.40 12.23 -11.83
C SER A 186 11.91 11.84 -10.44
N SER A 187 12.74 12.68 -9.83
CA SER A 187 13.25 12.46 -8.46
C SER A 187 12.14 12.50 -7.40
N ILE A 188 11.18 13.43 -7.55
CA ILE A 188 9.99 13.51 -6.70
C ILE A 188 9.11 12.28 -6.90
N GLN A 189 8.90 11.82 -8.13
CA GLN A 189 8.12 10.61 -8.44
C GLN A 189 8.74 9.38 -7.77
N TYR A 190 10.05 9.17 -7.94
CA TYR A 190 10.79 8.09 -7.31
C TYR A 190 10.64 8.12 -5.78
N PHE A 191 10.76 9.30 -5.18
CA PHE A 191 10.56 9.48 -3.75
C PHE A 191 9.13 9.15 -3.31
N LEU A 192 8.11 9.71 -3.97
CA LEU A 192 6.71 9.56 -3.55
C LEU A 192 6.24 8.10 -3.64
N ASP A 193 6.64 7.39 -4.70
CA ASP A 193 6.35 5.95 -4.83
C ASP A 193 6.86 5.18 -3.60
N ARG A 194 8.10 5.45 -3.19
CA ARG A 194 8.77 4.80 -2.06
C ARG A 194 8.19 5.25 -0.72
N PHE A 195 8.02 6.55 -0.54
CA PHE A 195 7.44 7.16 0.65
C PHE A 195 6.06 6.58 0.97
N TYR A 196 5.16 6.55 -0.03
CA TYR A 196 3.82 6.01 0.15
C TYR A 196 3.79 4.50 0.29
N THR A 197 4.67 3.76 -0.39
CA THR A 197 4.82 2.31 -0.17
C THR A 197 5.22 2.02 1.28
N ASN A 198 6.19 2.76 1.83
CA ASN A 198 6.57 2.58 3.22
C ASN A 198 5.43 2.94 4.18
N ARG A 199 4.64 3.99 3.89
CA ARG A 199 3.45 4.36 4.67
C ARG A 199 2.38 3.27 4.66
N ILE A 200 2.11 2.63 3.51
CA ILE A 200 1.20 1.47 3.41
C ILE A 200 1.72 0.37 4.34
N SER A 201 3.01 0.07 4.27
CA SER A 201 3.65 -0.96 5.08
C SER A 201 3.59 -0.68 6.58
N PHE A 202 3.81 0.58 6.96
CA PHE A 202 3.79 1.03 8.34
C PHE A 202 2.38 0.92 8.93
N ARG A 203 1.36 1.33 8.16
CA ARG A 203 -0.04 1.18 8.52
C ARG A 203 -0.45 -0.30 8.59
N MET A 204 0.06 -1.15 7.70
CA MET A 204 -0.19 -2.60 7.72
C MET A 204 0.27 -3.21 9.05
N LEU A 205 1.52 -2.96 9.45
CA LEU A 205 2.08 -3.46 10.71
C LEU A 205 1.32 -2.99 11.95
N ILE A 206 1.03 -1.68 12.03
CA ILE A 206 0.29 -1.11 13.17
C ILE A 206 -1.13 -1.65 13.23
N ASN A 207 -1.81 -1.74 12.09
CA ASN A 207 -3.17 -2.28 12.05
C ASN A 207 -3.22 -3.74 12.48
N GLN A 208 -2.24 -4.55 12.06
CA GLN A 208 -2.18 -5.95 12.49
C GLN A 208 -2.04 -6.08 14.00
N HIS A 209 -1.10 -5.35 14.62
CA HIS A 209 -0.93 -5.38 16.07
C HIS A 209 -2.17 -4.86 16.82
N THR A 210 -2.68 -3.69 16.42
CA THR A 210 -3.83 -3.08 17.10
C THR A 210 -5.10 -3.91 16.94
N LEU A 211 -5.35 -4.56 15.80
CA LEU A 211 -6.54 -5.39 15.61
C LEU A 211 -6.44 -6.76 16.30
N LEU A 212 -5.24 -7.31 16.48
CA LEU A 212 -5.05 -8.60 17.17
C LEU A 212 -5.05 -8.46 18.70
N PHE A 213 -4.49 -7.37 19.24
CA PHE A 213 -4.24 -7.23 20.67
C PHE A 213 -5.06 -6.14 21.36
N SER A 214 -5.81 -5.31 20.63
CA SER A 214 -6.79 -4.46 21.29
C SER A 214 -7.93 -5.31 21.86
N ASN A 215 -8.39 -4.97 23.06
CA ASN A 215 -9.56 -5.60 23.70
C ASN A 215 -10.89 -5.34 22.95
N VAL A 216 -10.84 -4.78 21.73
CA VAL A 216 -11.98 -4.47 20.88
C VAL A 216 -12.04 -5.54 19.80
N THR A 217 -12.85 -6.57 20.02
CA THR A 217 -13.21 -7.49 18.94
C THR A 217 -13.95 -6.69 17.87
N ASN A 218 -13.49 -6.74 16.61
CA ASN A 218 -14.19 -6.06 15.52
C ASN A 218 -15.50 -6.83 15.23
N PRO A 219 -16.68 -6.33 15.66
CA PRO A 219 -17.92 -7.10 15.56
C PRO A 219 -18.35 -7.28 14.10
N ALA A 220 -17.88 -6.40 13.21
CA ALA A 220 -18.22 -6.42 11.80
C ALA A 220 -17.53 -7.56 11.02
N HIS A 221 -16.35 -8.00 11.47
CA HIS A 221 -15.54 -8.99 10.75
C HIS A 221 -14.86 -9.99 11.69
N PRO A 222 -15.63 -10.84 12.39
CA PRO A 222 -15.10 -11.75 13.41
C PRO A 222 -14.19 -12.86 12.85
N LYS A 223 -14.20 -13.08 11.52
CA LYS A 223 -13.39 -14.10 10.84
C LYS A 223 -12.05 -13.57 10.31
N HIS A 224 -11.81 -12.27 10.40
CA HIS A 224 -10.57 -11.68 9.92
C HIS A 224 -9.43 -11.92 10.92
N ILE A 225 -8.22 -12.05 10.39
CA ILE A 225 -6.98 -12.12 11.17
C ILE A 225 -6.30 -10.76 11.04
N GLY A 226 -6.51 -9.93 12.07
CA GLY A 226 -6.22 -8.50 12.00
C GLY A 226 -6.98 -7.85 10.84
N SER A 227 -6.24 -7.31 9.85
CA SER A 227 -6.84 -6.71 8.64
C SER A 227 -6.95 -7.66 7.44
N ILE A 228 -6.51 -8.92 7.57
CA ILE A 228 -6.52 -9.90 6.48
C ILE A 228 -7.79 -10.75 6.56
N ASP A 229 -8.46 -10.90 5.43
CA ASP A 229 -9.56 -11.84 5.27
C ASP A 229 -9.02 -13.12 4.60
N PRO A 230 -9.07 -14.28 5.28
CA PRO A 230 -8.63 -15.55 4.71
C PRO A 230 -9.54 -16.08 3.59
N ALA A 231 -10.76 -15.54 3.43
CA ALA A 231 -11.71 -15.96 2.42
C ALA A 231 -12.37 -14.76 1.73
N CYS A 232 -11.57 -13.76 1.35
CA CYS A 232 -12.05 -12.52 0.75
C CYS A 232 -12.82 -12.81 -0.54
N ASN A 233 -14.13 -12.52 -0.54
CA ASN A 233 -14.97 -12.59 -1.73
C ASN A 233 -14.68 -11.38 -2.63
N VAL A 234 -13.92 -11.60 -3.70
CA VAL A 234 -13.41 -10.53 -4.56
C VAL A 234 -14.56 -9.76 -5.23
N ALA A 235 -15.61 -10.45 -5.66
CA ALA A 235 -16.74 -9.82 -6.34
C ALA A 235 -17.60 -8.99 -5.39
N GLU A 236 -17.68 -9.33 -4.11
CA GLU A 236 -18.32 -8.47 -3.10
C GLU A 236 -17.54 -7.16 -2.94
N VAL A 237 -16.21 -7.21 -2.81
CA VAL A 237 -15.38 -6.00 -2.71
C VAL A 237 -15.50 -5.12 -3.96
N VAL A 238 -15.62 -5.73 -5.14
CA VAL A 238 -15.91 -5.03 -6.41
C VAL A 238 -17.24 -4.27 -6.34
N ARG A 239 -18.31 -4.93 -5.88
CA ARG A 239 -19.64 -4.30 -5.76
C ARG A 239 -19.62 -3.18 -4.72
N ASP A 240 -19.02 -3.40 -3.55
CA ASP A 240 -18.94 -2.39 -2.48
C ASP A 240 -18.18 -1.14 -2.93
N ALA A 241 -17.04 -1.33 -3.61
CA ALA A 241 -16.24 -0.22 -4.15
C ALA A 241 -17.00 0.55 -5.24
N TYR A 242 -17.70 -0.17 -6.12
CA TYR A 242 -18.54 0.43 -7.15
C TYR A 242 -19.70 1.23 -6.53
N GLU A 243 -20.45 0.69 -5.58
CA GLU A 243 -21.59 1.39 -4.95
C GLU A 243 -21.12 2.66 -4.23
N THR A 244 -19.94 2.63 -3.61
CA THR A 244 -19.36 3.82 -2.97
C THR A 244 -18.95 4.88 -4.00
N ALA A 245 -18.34 4.47 -5.12
CA ALA A 245 -18.00 5.39 -6.21
C ALA A 245 -19.26 5.94 -6.89
N LYS A 246 -20.28 5.10 -7.06
CA LYS A 246 -21.59 5.44 -7.64
C LYS A 246 -22.26 6.54 -6.84
N MET A 247 -22.34 6.40 -5.52
CA MET A 247 -22.91 7.44 -4.65
C MET A 247 -22.21 8.80 -4.81
N LEU A 248 -20.88 8.82 -5.00
CA LEU A 248 -20.14 10.07 -5.24
C LEU A 248 -20.38 10.62 -6.64
N CYS A 249 -20.43 9.75 -7.65
CA CYS A 249 -20.73 10.11 -9.03
C CYS A 249 -22.12 10.74 -9.14
N GLU A 250 -23.14 10.09 -8.58
CA GLU A 250 -24.53 10.58 -8.59
C GLU A 250 -24.67 11.89 -7.82
N LYS A 251 -23.94 12.05 -6.71
CA LYS A 251 -23.93 13.31 -5.97
C LYS A 251 -23.38 14.48 -6.80
N TYR A 252 -22.41 14.22 -7.69
CA TYR A 252 -21.72 15.26 -8.45
C TYR A 252 -22.34 15.51 -9.83
N TYR A 253 -22.67 14.44 -10.57
CA TYR A 253 -23.19 14.49 -11.93
C TYR A 253 -24.69 14.20 -12.05
N MET A 254 -25.37 13.86 -10.95
CA MET A 254 -26.79 13.44 -10.95
C MET A 254 -27.09 12.18 -11.79
N ALA A 255 -26.05 11.48 -12.24
CA ALA A 255 -26.13 10.25 -13.02
C ALA A 255 -24.90 9.35 -12.75
N SER A 256 -25.02 8.06 -13.07
CA SER A 256 -23.93 7.10 -12.98
C SER A 256 -24.12 5.92 -13.96
N PRO A 257 -23.05 5.35 -14.52
CA PRO A 257 -23.14 4.15 -15.35
C PRO A 257 -23.36 2.90 -14.48
N ASP A 258 -24.18 1.95 -14.96
CA ASP A 258 -24.40 0.66 -14.31
C ASP A 258 -23.14 -0.23 -14.26
N LEU A 259 -23.10 -1.19 -13.32
CA LEU A 259 -22.04 -2.20 -13.22
C LEU A 259 -22.47 -3.53 -13.86
N LYS A 260 -21.58 -4.13 -14.66
CA LYS A 260 -21.70 -5.52 -15.10
C LYS A 260 -20.51 -6.33 -14.60
N VAL A 261 -20.75 -7.31 -13.73
CA VAL A 261 -19.70 -8.18 -13.16
C VAL A 261 -19.72 -9.55 -13.82
N GLU A 262 -18.57 -10.01 -14.30
CA GLU A 262 -18.35 -11.36 -14.81
C GLU A 262 -17.23 -12.04 -14.00
N GLU A 263 -17.46 -13.27 -13.55
CA GLU A 263 -16.46 -14.09 -12.85
C GLU A 263 -16.07 -15.29 -13.71
N PHE A 264 -14.76 -15.56 -13.80
CA PHE A 264 -14.24 -16.75 -14.45
C PHE A 264 -13.16 -17.41 -13.59
N HIS A 265 -13.51 -18.53 -12.98
CA HIS A 265 -12.60 -19.31 -12.14
C HIS A 265 -12.12 -20.53 -12.93
N ALA A 266 -10.85 -20.53 -13.34
CA ALA A 266 -10.30 -21.50 -14.29
C ALA A 266 -10.36 -22.96 -13.80
N HIS A 267 -10.39 -23.18 -12.49
CA HIS A 267 -10.31 -24.51 -11.88
C HIS A 267 -11.63 -25.04 -11.30
N ALA A 268 -12.68 -24.22 -11.18
CA ALA A 268 -13.93 -24.61 -10.52
C ALA A 268 -15.03 -23.56 -10.78
N PRO A 269 -16.31 -23.95 -10.93
CA PRO A 269 -17.43 -23.00 -11.03
C PRO A 269 -17.85 -22.53 -9.63
N LYS A 270 -16.95 -21.83 -8.92
CA LYS A 270 -17.18 -21.29 -7.57
C LYS A 270 -16.90 -19.79 -7.54
N PRO A 271 -17.51 -19.05 -6.59
CA PRO A 271 -17.15 -17.66 -6.35
C PRO A 271 -15.65 -17.51 -6.11
N ILE A 272 -15.04 -16.47 -6.68
CA ILE A 272 -13.61 -16.25 -6.55
C ILE A 272 -13.28 -15.72 -5.15
N GLN A 273 -12.51 -16.50 -4.39
CA GLN A 273 -12.00 -16.15 -3.07
C GLN A 273 -10.48 -16.09 -3.07
N ALA A 274 -9.92 -15.17 -2.28
CA ALA A 274 -8.47 -15.05 -2.07
C ALA A 274 -8.14 -14.63 -0.64
N VAL A 275 -6.96 -15.02 -0.14
CA VAL A 275 -6.42 -14.43 1.10
C VAL A 275 -5.86 -13.05 0.77
N TYR A 276 -6.51 -11.99 1.24
CA TYR A 276 -6.05 -10.63 0.97
C TYR A 276 -6.49 -9.64 2.03
N VAL A 277 -6.05 -8.37 1.91
CA VAL A 277 -6.50 -7.27 2.75
C VAL A 277 -7.66 -6.55 2.02
N PRO A 278 -8.93 -6.73 2.43
CA PRO A 278 -10.08 -6.23 1.67
C PRO A 278 -10.05 -4.71 1.47
N SER A 279 -9.56 -3.96 2.47
CA SER A 279 -9.47 -2.49 2.39
C SER A 279 -8.46 -2.00 1.35
N HIS A 280 -7.38 -2.76 1.08
CA HIS A 280 -6.43 -2.44 0.02
C HIS A 280 -7.07 -2.64 -1.35
N LEU A 281 -7.76 -3.78 -1.53
CA LEU A 281 -8.49 -4.10 -2.75
C LEU A 281 -9.60 -3.08 -3.03
N PHE A 282 -10.40 -2.77 -2.01
CA PHE A 282 -11.44 -1.75 -2.07
C PHE A 282 -10.88 -0.40 -2.53
N HIS A 283 -9.76 0.06 -1.95
CA HIS A 283 -9.18 1.35 -2.33
C HIS A 283 -8.80 1.41 -3.82
N MET A 284 -8.15 0.36 -4.33
CA MET A 284 -7.78 0.29 -5.75
C MET A 284 -9.00 0.33 -6.66
N LEU A 285 -10.00 -0.50 -6.36
CA LEU A 285 -11.23 -0.58 -7.15
C LEU A 285 -12.03 0.72 -7.09
N PHE A 286 -12.14 1.32 -5.91
CA PHE A 286 -12.85 2.58 -5.71
C PHE A 286 -12.24 3.71 -6.54
N GLU A 287 -10.92 3.86 -6.54
CA GLU A 287 -10.25 4.88 -7.37
C GLU A 287 -10.42 4.61 -8.87
N LEU A 288 -10.34 3.35 -9.31
CA LEU A 288 -10.59 2.99 -10.71
C LEU A 288 -12.04 3.27 -11.13
N PHE A 289 -13.02 2.90 -10.30
CA PHE A 289 -14.43 3.15 -10.59
C PHE A 289 -14.73 4.64 -10.68
N LYS A 290 -14.21 5.48 -9.78
CA LYS A 290 -14.36 6.93 -9.89
C LYS A 290 -13.83 7.46 -11.23
N ASN A 291 -12.66 6.99 -11.67
CA ASN A 291 -12.06 7.43 -12.94
C ASN A 291 -12.90 6.98 -14.14
N SER A 292 -13.31 5.71 -14.18
CA SER A 292 -14.15 5.16 -15.25
C SER A 292 -15.54 5.82 -15.30
N MET A 293 -16.16 6.06 -14.14
CA MET A 293 -17.44 6.77 -14.05
C MET A 293 -17.32 8.20 -14.56
N ARG A 294 -16.32 8.96 -14.07
CA ARG A 294 -16.06 10.33 -14.53
C ARG A 294 -15.89 10.39 -16.05
N ALA A 295 -15.00 9.56 -16.61
CA ALA A 295 -14.73 9.56 -18.05
C ALA A 295 -15.98 9.18 -18.87
N THR A 296 -16.76 8.21 -18.39
CA THR A 296 -17.98 7.77 -19.07
C THR A 296 -19.06 8.85 -19.08
N VAL A 297 -19.30 9.49 -17.93
CA VAL A 297 -20.31 10.54 -17.77
C VAL A 297 -19.93 11.79 -18.55
N GLU A 298 -18.69 12.27 -18.42
CA GLU A 298 -18.22 13.47 -19.14
C GLU A 298 -18.28 13.29 -20.67
N LEU A 299 -18.09 12.07 -21.20
CA LEU A 299 -18.20 11.81 -22.63
C LEU A 299 -19.65 11.72 -23.14
N HIS A 300 -20.57 11.21 -22.32
CA HIS A 300 -21.94 10.89 -22.72
C HIS A 300 -22.99 11.85 -22.17
N GLU A 301 -22.58 12.99 -21.60
CA GLU A 301 -23.48 13.99 -20.99
C GLU A 301 -24.60 14.42 -21.95
N ASP A 302 -24.27 14.60 -23.24
CA ASP A 302 -25.21 15.01 -24.29
C ASP A 302 -25.75 13.85 -25.15
N SER A 303 -25.45 12.59 -24.79
CA SER A 303 -25.81 11.43 -25.61
C SER A 303 -27.22 10.91 -25.31
N GLU A 304 -28.07 10.77 -26.33
CA GLU A 304 -29.43 10.22 -26.19
C GLU A 304 -29.46 8.72 -25.79
N GLY A 305 -28.35 8.01 -25.99
CA GLY A 305 -28.25 6.55 -25.80
C GLY A 305 -28.06 6.06 -24.35
N GLY A 306 -28.07 6.97 -23.36
CA GLY A 306 -27.78 6.66 -21.97
C GLY A 306 -26.31 6.33 -21.71
N LEU A 307 -25.97 6.10 -20.44
CA LEU A 307 -24.59 5.84 -20.03
C LEU A 307 -24.21 4.37 -20.27
N PRO A 308 -23.14 4.06 -21.03
CA PRO A 308 -22.69 2.68 -21.19
C PRO A 308 -22.20 2.12 -19.84
N PRO A 309 -22.48 0.84 -19.54
CA PRO A 309 -22.12 0.26 -18.25
C PRO A 309 -20.60 0.07 -18.14
N VAL A 310 -20.08 0.26 -16.93
CA VAL A 310 -18.73 -0.15 -16.56
C VAL A 310 -18.71 -1.66 -16.34
N LYS A 311 -17.78 -2.37 -16.98
CA LYS A 311 -17.66 -3.82 -16.88
C LYS A 311 -16.52 -4.20 -15.96
N ALA A 312 -16.76 -5.11 -15.04
CA ALA A 312 -15.74 -5.70 -14.18
C ALA A 312 -15.64 -7.19 -14.49
N LYS A 313 -14.45 -7.67 -14.86
CA LYS A 313 -14.17 -9.08 -15.07
C LYS A 313 -13.16 -9.56 -14.04
N VAL A 314 -13.58 -10.49 -13.18
CA VAL A 314 -12.73 -11.10 -12.16
C VAL A 314 -12.35 -12.49 -12.66
N THR A 315 -11.04 -12.77 -12.73
CA THR A 315 -10.54 -14.05 -13.20
C THR A 315 -9.54 -14.63 -12.21
N LEU A 316 -9.64 -15.93 -11.98
CA LEU A 316 -8.72 -16.66 -11.12
C LEU A 316 -8.05 -17.78 -11.93
N GLY A 317 -6.75 -17.62 -12.16
CA GLY A 317 -5.88 -18.61 -12.79
C GLY A 317 -5.10 -19.46 -11.79
N LYS A 318 -4.00 -20.05 -12.25
CA LYS A 318 -3.08 -20.83 -11.39
C LYS A 318 -2.25 -19.96 -10.45
N GLU A 319 -1.74 -18.83 -10.97
CA GLU A 319 -0.81 -17.95 -10.26
C GLU A 319 -1.44 -16.60 -9.92
N ASP A 320 -2.30 -16.10 -10.80
CA ASP A 320 -2.78 -14.73 -10.74
C ASP A 320 -4.31 -14.66 -10.55
N LEU A 321 -4.70 -13.71 -9.70
CA LEU A 321 -6.05 -13.16 -9.61
C LEU A 321 -5.99 -11.84 -10.37
N SER A 322 -6.75 -11.77 -11.46
CA SER A 322 -6.80 -10.57 -12.30
C SER A 322 -8.19 -9.96 -12.28
N ILE A 323 -8.25 -8.65 -12.05
CA ILE A 323 -9.49 -7.88 -12.07
C ILE A 323 -9.35 -6.81 -13.14
N LEU A 324 -10.15 -6.94 -14.21
CA LEU A 324 -10.23 -5.98 -15.31
C LEU A 324 -11.46 -5.09 -15.11
N ILE A 325 -11.24 -3.78 -15.07
CA ILE A 325 -12.30 -2.76 -15.13
C ILE A 325 -12.23 -2.10 -16.51
N SER A 326 -13.32 -2.19 -17.27
CA SER A 326 -13.42 -1.66 -18.62
C SER A 326 -14.53 -0.61 -18.70
N ASP A 327 -14.20 0.55 -19.24
CA ASP A 327 -15.15 1.62 -19.52
C ASP A 327 -15.26 1.96 -21.01
N ARG A 328 -16.25 2.79 -21.33
CA ARG A 328 -16.40 3.42 -22.64
C ARG A 328 -16.26 4.93 -22.50
N GLY A 329 -15.29 5.40 -21.73
CA GLY A 329 -15.08 6.83 -21.46
C GLY A 329 -14.22 7.55 -22.51
N GLY A 330 -14.14 7.04 -23.75
CA GLY A 330 -13.42 7.70 -24.86
C GLY A 330 -11.91 7.49 -24.88
N GLY A 331 -11.34 6.95 -23.81
CA GLY A 331 -9.94 6.54 -23.76
C GLY A 331 -8.94 7.70 -23.65
N VAL A 332 -7.65 7.34 -23.70
CA VAL A 332 -6.51 8.24 -23.48
C VAL A 332 -5.44 7.95 -24.53
N PRO A 333 -4.90 8.96 -25.22
CA PRO A 333 -3.79 8.77 -26.16
C PRO A 333 -2.59 8.10 -25.48
N LEU A 334 -1.94 7.17 -26.19
CA LEU A 334 -0.82 6.36 -25.66
C LEU A 334 0.27 7.22 -24.99
N ARG A 335 0.63 8.37 -25.60
CA ARG A 335 1.63 9.33 -25.09
C ARG A 335 1.34 9.85 -23.67
N LYS A 336 0.08 9.81 -23.22
CA LYS A 336 -0.35 10.30 -21.92
C LYS A 336 -0.46 9.19 -20.86
N ILE A 337 -0.45 7.91 -21.24
CA ILE A 337 -0.70 6.79 -20.32
C ILE A 337 0.29 6.77 -19.15
N ASP A 338 1.59 6.86 -19.43
CA ASP A 338 2.61 6.86 -18.37
C ASP A 338 2.47 8.08 -17.44
N ARG A 339 2.04 9.22 -17.99
CA ARG A 339 1.84 10.46 -17.22
C ARG A 339 0.66 10.35 -16.24
N LEU A 340 -0.31 9.46 -16.46
CA LEU A 340 -1.42 9.25 -15.52
C LEU A 340 -0.97 8.73 -14.16
N PHE A 341 0.23 8.13 -14.09
CA PHE A 341 0.85 7.69 -12.84
C PHE A 341 1.75 8.75 -12.20
N ASN A 342 1.92 9.93 -12.81
CA ASN A 342 2.76 10.98 -12.24
C ASN A 342 1.99 11.79 -11.21
N TYR A 343 2.53 11.93 -9.99
CA TYR A 343 1.88 12.68 -8.90
C TYR A 343 1.70 14.17 -9.19
N MET A 344 2.50 14.74 -10.09
CA MET A 344 2.42 16.15 -10.50
C MET A 344 1.51 16.37 -11.72
N TYR A 345 0.89 15.31 -12.25
CA TYR A 345 0.00 15.33 -13.40
C TYR A 345 -1.45 15.06 -12.98
N SER A 346 -2.36 15.99 -13.27
CA SER A 346 -3.81 15.84 -13.05
C SER A 346 -4.55 16.58 -14.15
N THR A 347 -5.69 16.03 -14.59
CA THR A 347 -6.61 16.67 -15.54
C THR A 347 -7.81 17.32 -14.85
N ALA A 348 -7.94 17.15 -13.53
CA ALA A 348 -8.97 17.79 -12.72
C ALA A 348 -8.48 19.15 -12.18
N PRO A 349 -9.39 20.12 -11.97
CA PRO A 349 -9.06 21.32 -11.22
C PRO A 349 -8.58 20.96 -9.80
N SER A 350 -7.71 21.81 -9.23
CA SER A 350 -7.22 21.64 -7.87
C SER A 350 -8.41 21.62 -6.89
N PRO A 351 -8.55 20.59 -6.06
CA PRO A 351 -9.68 20.46 -5.15
C PRO A 351 -9.62 21.51 -4.04
N SER A 352 -10.79 21.97 -3.56
CA SER A 352 -10.86 22.81 -2.35
C SER A 352 -10.64 21.96 -1.09
N PHE A 353 -9.89 22.49 -0.12
CA PHE A 353 -9.59 21.84 1.16
C PHE A 353 -10.73 21.97 2.19
N GLU A 354 -11.99 21.85 1.76
CA GLU A 354 -13.11 21.86 2.71
C GLU A 354 -13.14 20.56 3.53
N PRO A 355 -13.15 20.63 4.89
CA PRO A 355 -13.19 19.45 5.73
C PRO A 355 -14.44 18.60 5.44
N GLY A 356 -14.24 17.38 4.94
CA GLY A 356 -15.31 16.40 4.71
C GLY A 356 -15.84 16.30 3.28
N ALA A 357 -15.34 17.09 2.33
CA ALA A 357 -15.60 16.91 0.91
C ALA A 357 -14.54 15.98 0.31
N VAL A 358 -14.92 14.75 -0.08
CA VAL A 358 -14.08 13.90 -0.94
C VAL A 358 -14.43 14.25 -2.39
N PRO A 359 -13.59 14.99 -3.11
CA PRO A 359 -13.88 15.32 -4.49
C PRO A 359 -13.72 14.05 -5.34
N LEU A 360 -14.54 13.92 -6.39
CA LEU A 360 -14.50 12.74 -7.27
C LEU A 360 -13.12 12.61 -7.95
N ALA A 361 -12.51 13.74 -8.30
CA ALA A 361 -11.14 13.87 -8.81
C ALA A 361 -10.49 15.14 -8.24
N GLY A 362 -9.17 15.29 -8.36
CA GLY A 362 -8.52 16.55 -7.98
C GLY A 362 -7.02 16.44 -7.76
N PHE A 363 -6.59 15.65 -6.78
CA PHE A 363 -5.17 15.61 -6.40
C PHE A 363 -4.26 14.91 -7.41
N GLY A 364 -4.77 13.99 -8.24
CA GLY A 364 -3.95 13.18 -9.16
C GLY A 364 -3.23 12.00 -8.50
N TYR A 365 -3.57 11.66 -7.25
CA TYR A 365 -2.86 10.64 -6.46
C TYR A 365 -3.54 9.26 -6.50
N GLY A 366 -4.79 9.17 -6.96
CA GLY A 366 -5.58 7.93 -6.92
C GLY A 366 -4.95 6.77 -7.69
N LEU A 367 -4.62 6.99 -8.97
CA LEU A 367 -3.97 5.98 -9.82
C LEU A 367 -2.59 5.53 -9.33
N PRO A 368 -1.63 6.44 -9.06
CA PRO A 368 -0.32 5.99 -8.58
C PRO A 368 -0.40 5.29 -7.23
N ILE A 369 -1.18 5.78 -6.26
CA ILE A 369 -1.35 5.09 -4.97
C ILE A 369 -2.00 3.72 -5.15
N SER A 370 -3.01 3.59 -6.01
CA SER A 370 -3.64 2.29 -6.31
C SER A 370 -2.62 1.30 -6.86
N ARG A 371 -1.71 1.75 -7.74
CA ARG A 371 -0.61 0.92 -8.23
C ARG A 371 0.36 0.50 -7.13
N LEU A 372 0.64 1.37 -6.16
CA LEU A 372 1.45 1.01 -4.99
C LEU A 372 0.79 -0.07 -4.14
N TYR A 373 -0.53 0.03 -3.89
CA TYR A 373 -1.27 -1.03 -3.18
C TYR A 373 -1.20 -2.39 -3.90
N ALA A 374 -1.31 -2.41 -5.23
CA ALA A 374 -1.15 -3.64 -6.00
C ALA A 374 0.27 -4.21 -5.87
N ARG A 375 1.29 -3.36 -6.06
CA ARG A 375 2.71 -3.75 -6.01
C ARG A 375 3.21 -4.13 -4.63
N TYR A 376 2.55 -3.64 -3.58
CA TYR A 376 2.97 -3.87 -2.20
C TYR A 376 3.02 -5.36 -1.84
N PHE A 377 2.12 -6.19 -2.39
CA PHE A 377 2.16 -7.65 -2.27
C PHE A 377 2.46 -8.34 -3.62
N GLN A 378 3.47 -7.83 -4.34
CA GLN A 378 3.99 -8.39 -5.60
C GLN A 378 3.01 -8.44 -6.78
N GLY A 379 1.88 -7.74 -6.69
CA GLY A 379 0.98 -7.51 -7.81
C GLY A 379 1.43 -6.36 -8.73
N ASP A 380 0.53 -5.91 -9.60
CA ASP A 380 0.71 -4.67 -10.37
C ASP A 380 -0.65 -4.12 -10.81
N LEU A 381 -0.67 -2.84 -11.19
CA LEU A 381 -1.81 -2.19 -11.84
C LEU A 381 -1.34 -1.64 -13.18
N LYS A 382 -2.06 -2.01 -14.25
CA LYS A 382 -1.76 -1.56 -15.63
C LYS A 382 -3.00 -0.94 -16.27
N LEU A 383 -2.77 0.05 -17.13
CA LEU A 383 -3.79 0.70 -17.93
C LEU A 383 -3.51 0.47 -19.42
N TYR A 384 -4.55 0.13 -20.17
CA TYR A 384 -4.53 0.02 -21.62
C TYR A 384 -5.71 0.81 -22.15
N SER A 385 -5.48 1.71 -23.08
CA SER A 385 -6.54 2.59 -23.57
C SER A 385 -6.56 2.61 -25.08
N MET A 386 -7.78 2.63 -25.61
CA MET A 386 -8.05 2.78 -27.03
C MET A 386 -8.70 4.15 -27.21
N GLU A 387 -7.91 5.12 -27.69
CA GLU A 387 -8.36 6.50 -27.92
C GLU A 387 -9.57 6.52 -28.87
N GLY A 388 -10.61 7.25 -28.49
CA GLY A 388 -11.91 7.28 -29.15
C GLY A 388 -12.90 6.20 -28.69
N VAL A 389 -12.49 5.26 -27.83
CA VAL A 389 -13.35 4.14 -27.38
C VAL A 389 -13.47 4.09 -25.85
N GLY A 390 -12.38 3.85 -25.14
CA GLY A 390 -12.43 3.58 -23.69
C GLY A 390 -11.12 3.07 -23.11
N THR A 391 -11.14 2.75 -21.83
CA THR A 391 -9.96 2.30 -21.08
C THR A 391 -10.21 0.99 -20.34
N ASP A 392 -9.20 0.13 -20.35
CA ASP A 392 -9.08 -1.09 -19.57
C ASP A 392 -8.03 -0.89 -18.46
N ALA A 393 -8.45 -1.05 -17.21
CA ALA A 393 -7.59 -1.06 -16.04
C ALA A 393 -7.52 -2.46 -15.44
N VAL A 394 -6.31 -3.02 -15.31
CA VAL A 394 -6.11 -4.38 -14.81
C VAL A 394 -5.31 -4.36 -13.52
N ILE A 395 -5.90 -4.91 -12.46
CA ILE A 395 -5.21 -5.22 -11.20
C ILE A 395 -4.79 -6.69 -11.25
N TYR A 396 -3.52 -6.96 -11.02
CA TYR A 396 -2.96 -8.30 -10.85
C TYR A 396 -2.57 -8.49 -9.39
N LEU A 397 -3.05 -9.57 -8.77
CA LEU A 397 -2.70 -9.98 -7.41
C LEU A 397 -2.18 -11.42 -7.42
N LYS A 398 -1.20 -11.68 -6.55
CA LYS A 398 -0.71 -13.04 -6.29
C LYS A 398 -1.70 -13.79 -5.42
N VAL A 399 -2.05 -15.01 -5.85
CA VAL A 399 -3.13 -15.79 -5.21
C VAL A 399 -2.59 -16.82 -4.27
N LEU A 400 -3.12 -16.80 -3.06
CA LEU A 400 -3.05 -17.89 -2.11
C LEU A 400 -4.33 -18.71 -2.21
N LEU A 401 -4.28 -19.87 -2.88
CA LEU A 401 -5.39 -20.81 -2.87
C LEU A 401 -5.34 -21.63 -1.58
N LEU A 402 -6.22 -21.32 -0.62
CA LEU A 402 -6.51 -22.22 0.49
C LEU A 402 -7.35 -23.40 -0.03
N ILE A 403 -6.69 -24.47 -0.46
CA ILE A 403 -7.43 -25.73 -0.64
C ILE A 403 -7.82 -26.24 0.74
N GLY A 404 -9.13 -26.38 0.95
CA GLY A 404 -9.75 -26.46 2.26
C GLY A 404 -9.15 -27.52 3.20
N ARG A 405 -9.03 -27.13 4.47
CA ARG A 405 -9.12 -28.09 5.57
C ARG A 405 -10.49 -28.75 5.45
N ILE A 406 -10.54 -30.03 5.11
CA ILE A 406 -11.77 -30.83 5.24
C ILE A 406 -12.16 -30.75 6.71
N ALA A 407 -13.28 -30.08 7.00
CA ALA A 407 -13.89 -30.13 8.31
C ALA A 407 -14.33 -31.57 8.56
N VAL A 408 -13.58 -32.30 9.39
CA VAL A 408 -14.06 -33.57 9.94
C VAL A 408 -15.14 -33.20 10.95
N SER A 409 -16.40 -33.31 10.53
CA SER A 409 -17.54 -33.19 11.44
C SER A 409 -17.41 -34.27 12.52
N PRO A 410 -17.63 -33.95 13.82
CA PRO A 410 -17.59 -34.97 14.86
C PRO A 410 -18.81 -35.87 14.68
N ALA A 411 -18.60 -37.06 14.11
CA ALA A 411 -19.62 -38.09 14.09
C ALA A 411 -20.02 -38.44 15.53
N ASN A 412 -21.33 -38.44 15.77
CA ASN A 412 -22.02 -38.83 16.99
C ASN A 412 -21.31 -39.96 17.75
N ARG A 413 -20.83 -39.67 18.96
CA ARG A 413 -20.56 -40.68 19.98
C ARG A 413 -21.75 -40.74 20.94
N HIS A 414 -22.72 -41.58 20.59
CA HIS A 414 -23.60 -42.20 21.58
C HIS A 414 -23.36 -43.70 21.54
N SER A 415 -22.54 -44.20 22.46
CA SER A 415 -22.65 -45.51 23.09
C SER A 415 -21.67 -45.57 24.28
N PRO A 416 -22.09 -46.02 25.47
CA PRO A 416 -21.27 -46.00 26.68
C PRO A 416 -20.29 -47.18 26.70
N VAL A 417 -19.05 -46.92 27.14
CA VAL A 417 -18.07 -47.96 27.47
C VAL A 417 -18.10 -48.15 28.98
N THR A 418 -18.33 -49.38 29.41
CA THR A 418 -18.24 -49.86 30.79
C THR A 418 -16.79 -49.98 31.24
N GLU A 419 -16.55 -49.65 32.52
CA GLU A 419 -15.27 -49.74 33.23
C GLU A 419 -14.65 -51.15 33.20
N GLY A 420 -13.32 -51.19 33.15
CA GLY A 420 -12.56 -52.42 33.27
C GLY A 420 -11.06 -52.25 33.02
N ASP A 421 -10.33 -52.10 34.12
CA ASP A 421 -8.97 -52.58 34.35
C ASP A 421 -7.70 -51.81 33.96
N THR A 422 -6.81 -51.85 34.94
CA THR A 422 -5.50 -51.23 35.12
C THR A 422 -4.38 -51.93 34.33
N SER A 423 -3.43 -51.16 33.77
CA SER A 423 -1.98 -51.34 33.98
C SER A 423 -1.12 -50.41 33.11
N GLU A 424 0.05 -50.07 33.63
CA GLU A 424 1.11 -49.26 33.04
C GLU A 424 1.59 -49.77 31.66
N ARG A 425 1.94 -48.84 30.75
CA ARG A 425 3.28 -48.71 30.11
C ARG A 425 3.22 -47.94 28.78
N GLY A 426 4.17 -47.02 28.64
CA GLY A 426 4.97 -46.85 27.41
C GLY A 426 4.28 -46.23 26.19
N TRP A 427 4.58 -44.95 25.96
CA TRP A 427 4.48 -44.37 24.62
C TRP A 427 5.47 -45.09 23.70
N THR A 428 4.97 -45.81 22.69
CA THR A 428 5.79 -46.27 21.56
C THR A 428 4.96 -46.15 20.29
N LEU A 429 5.36 -45.22 19.42
CA LEU A 429 4.85 -45.12 18.05
C LEU A 429 5.16 -46.40 17.28
N LEU A 430 4.13 -47.04 16.74
CA LEU A 430 4.26 -48.03 15.66
C LEU A 430 3.27 -47.65 14.55
N LEU A 431 3.82 -47.04 13.49
CA LEU A 431 3.20 -46.90 12.18
C LEU A 431 3.19 -48.28 11.51
N ASN A 432 2.04 -48.95 11.48
CA ASN A 432 1.83 -50.12 10.63
C ASN A 432 1.43 -49.68 9.23
N LEU A 433 2.35 -49.85 8.27
CA LEU A 433 2.13 -49.81 6.82
C LEU A 433 1.91 -51.24 6.33
N GLU A 434 0.69 -51.61 5.94
CA GLU A 434 0.44 -52.85 5.20
C GLU A 434 0.69 -52.64 3.71
N PHE A 435 1.61 -53.43 3.14
CA PHE A 435 1.84 -53.55 1.70
C PHE A 435 0.87 -54.56 1.09
N CYS A 436 0.12 -54.16 0.07
CA CYS A 436 -0.61 -55.06 -0.82
C CYS A 436 0.26 -55.36 -2.05
N VAL A 437 0.71 -56.61 -2.19
CA VAL A 437 1.32 -57.13 -3.43
C VAL A 437 0.24 -57.86 -4.20
N CYS A 438 -0.08 -57.42 -5.42
CA CYS A 438 -0.93 -58.17 -6.34
C CYS A 438 -0.13 -58.54 -7.60
N PRO A 439 -0.03 -59.83 -7.96
CA PRO A 439 0.70 -60.29 -9.13
C PRO A 439 -0.27 -60.40 -10.31
N CYS A 440 -0.34 -59.42 -11.21
CA CYS A 440 -0.80 -59.58 -12.59
C CYS A 440 -0.56 -58.32 -13.43
N VAL A 441 -0.15 -58.55 -14.67
CA VAL A 441 0.32 -57.59 -15.67
C VAL A 441 -0.83 -56.73 -16.21
N SER A 442 -0.92 -55.46 -15.79
CA SER A 442 -1.25 -54.30 -16.66
C SER A 442 -1.24 -53.01 -15.84
N VAL A 443 -0.63 -51.96 -16.39
CA VAL A 443 -0.44 -50.65 -15.76
C VAL A 443 -1.80 -49.99 -15.47
N CYS A 444 -2.11 -49.85 -14.18
CA CYS A 444 -3.19 -49.00 -13.68
C CYS A 444 -2.62 -48.17 -12.53
N VAL A 445 -2.21 -46.93 -12.82
CA VAL A 445 -1.77 -45.96 -11.81
C VAL A 445 -3.00 -45.53 -11.01
N ARG A 446 -3.29 -46.20 -9.89
CA ARG A 446 -4.16 -45.67 -8.85
C ARG A 446 -3.33 -44.89 -7.84
N VAL A 447 -3.74 -43.65 -7.69
CA VAL A 447 -3.26 -42.57 -6.82
C VAL A 447 -2.83 -43.07 -5.43
N CYS A 448 -1.58 -42.77 -5.06
CA CYS A 448 -1.07 -42.79 -3.69
C CYS A 448 -0.12 -41.58 -3.49
N PRO A 449 0.25 -41.20 -2.26
CA PRO A 449 -0.27 -40.07 -1.50
C PRO A 449 0.66 -38.84 -1.55
N CYS A 450 0.88 -38.26 -2.73
CA CYS A 450 1.71 -37.05 -2.87
C CYS A 450 0.92 -35.74 -2.73
N VAL A 451 -0.39 -35.79 -2.48
CA VAL A 451 -1.29 -34.61 -2.58
C VAL A 451 -1.19 -33.67 -1.37
N SER A 452 -0.64 -34.12 -0.23
CA SER A 452 -0.56 -33.26 0.96
C SER A 452 0.65 -32.30 0.97
N VAL A 453 1.63 -32.47 0.08
CA VAL A 453 2.91 -31.72 0.13
C VAL A 453 2.97 -30.59 -0.91
N CYS A 454 2.06 -30.52 -1.88
CA CYS A 454 2.16 -29.56 -2.99
C CYS A 454 1.33 -28.28 -2.87
N LEU A 455 0.74 -27.94 -1.72
CA LEU A 455 -0.22 -26.85 -1.63
C LEU A 455 0.00 -25.79 -0.52
N GLN A 456 1.11 -25.88 0.22
CA GLN A 456 1.61 -24.79 1.05
C GLN A 456 2.35 -23.69 0.25
N ALA A 457 2.65 -23.94 -1.03
CA ALA A 457 3.61 -23.15 -1.82
C ALA A 457 3.07 -21.86 -2.49
N LEU A 458 1.76 -21.59 -2.45
CA LEU A 458 1.19 -20.42 -3.16
C LEU A 458 0.89 -19.22 -2.24
N SER A 459 1.12 -19.40 -0.94
CA SER A 459 1.12 -18.32 0.06
C SER A 459 2.47 -17.59 0.17
N SER A 460 3.53 -18.22 -0.34
CA SER A 460 4.91 -17.76 -0.17
C SER A 460 5.34 -16.71 -1.19
N GLU A 461 4.48 -16.21 -2.08
CA GLU A 461 4.90 -15.22 -3.08
C GLU A 461 4.43 -13.79 -2.78
N SER A 462 3.41 -13.62 -1.94
CA SER A 462 2.84 -12.31 -1.58
C SER A 462 3.64 -11.63 -0.47
N PHE A 463 4.93 -11.35 -0.72
CA PHE A 463 5.81 -10.61 0.18
C PHE A 463 5.61 -9.10 0.06
N GLU A 464 5.76 -8.39 1.17
CA GLU A 464 5.89 -6.93 1.16
C GLU A 464 7.02 -6.48 0.21
N ARG A 465 6.72 -5.53 -0.67
CA ARG A 465 7.71 -4.81 -1.47
C ARG A 465 8.07 -3.50 -0.75
N LEU A 466 9.23 -3.46 -0.10
CA LEU A 466 9.63 -2.32 0.74
C LEU A 466 10.76 -1.48 0.12
N PRO A 467 10.74 -0.15 0.29
CA PRO A 467 11.86 0.70 -0.08
C PRO A 467 13.04 0.51 0.89
N VAL A 468 14.24 0.32 0.34
CA VAL A 468 15.49 0.22 1.10
C VAL A 468 16.38 1.42 0.80
N PHE A 469 16.78 2.17 1.83
CA PHE A 469 17.76 3.24 1.71
C PHE A 469 19.17 2.66 1.67
N ASN A 470 19.85 2.85 0.55
CA ASN A 470 21.22 2.40 0.34
C ASN A 470 21.91 3.28 -0.72
N LYS A 471 23.13 2.91 -1.13
CA LYS A 471 23.88 3.66 -2.17
C LYS A 471 23.13 3.74 -3.50
N SER A 472 22.39 2.69 -3.88
CA SER A 472 21.58 2.70 -5.11
C SER A 472 20.43 3.70 -4.99
N ALA A 473 19.69 3.69 -3.88
CA ALA A 473 18.64 4.68 -3.64
C ALA A 473 19.21 6.12 -3.60
N TRP A 474 20.34 6.33 -2.94
CA TRP A 474 21.01 7.63 -2.89
C TRP A 474 21.38 8.17 -4.28
N ARG A 475 21.82 7.31 -5.21
CA ARG A 475 22.16 7.73 -6.59
C ARG A 475 20.96 8.33 -7.33
N HIS A 476 19.75 7.81 -7.14
CA HIS A 476 18.54 8.36 -7.78
C HIS A 476 18.32 9.84 -7.44
N TYR A 477 18.82 10.34 -6.31
CA TYR A 477 18.71 11.74 -5.90
C TYR A 477 19.89 12.62 -6.34
N LYS A 478 20.92 12.05 -6.95
CA LYS A 478 22.18 12.73 -7.27
C LYS A 478 22.56 12.69 -8.75
N VAL A 479 21.97 11.79 -9.53
CA VAL A 479 22.11 11.74 -10.99
C VAL A 479 21.66 13.08 -11.57
N GLY A 480 22.36 13.63 -12.56
CA GLY A 480 21.96 14.87 -13.25
C GLY A 480 21.21 14.59 -14.55
N PRO A 481 20.84 15.61 -15.34
CA PRO A 481 20.32 15.39 -16.69
C PRO A 481 21.39 14.72 -17.56
N GLU A 482 21.03 13.61 -18.19
CA GLU A 482 21.86 12.90 -19.17
C GLU A 482 21.35 13.20 -20.59
N ALA A 483 22.23 13.08 -21.59
CA ALA A 483 21.79 13.13 -22.98
C ALA A 483 20.85 11.94 -23.25
N ASP A 484 19.80 12.16 -24.04
CA ASP A 484 18.88 11.08 -24.39
C ASP A 484 19.62 10.00 -25.19
N ASP A 485 19.35 8.74 -24.85
CA ASP A 485 19.94 7.56 -25.52
C ASP A 485 19.43 7.41 -26.96
N TRP A 486 18.33 8.10 -27.30
CA TRP A 486 17.68 8.04 -28.60
C TRP A 486 17.56 9.41 -29.26
N SER A 487 17.48 9.42 -30.59
CA SER A 487 17.35 10.66 -31.37
C SER A 487 16.03 11.38 -31.06
N ASN A 488 16.11 12.68 -30.78
CA ASN A 488 14.95 13.56 -30.70
C ASN A 488 14.85 14.40 -31.99
N PRO A 489 13.68 14.45 -32.65
CA PRO A 489 13.50 15.28 -33.84
C PRO A 489 13.57 16.77 -33.50
N SER A 490 13.96 17.59 -34.48
CA SER A 490 13.86 19.06 -34.38
C SER A 490 12.40 19.47 -34.15
N THR A 491 12.18 20.50 -33.33
CA THR A 491 10.87 21.15 -33.19
C THR A 491 10.42 21.81 -34.48
N GLU A 492 11.37 22.13 -35.36
CA GLU A 492 11.15 22.62 -36.72
C GLU A 492 11.84 21.68 -37.71
N PRO A 493 11.20 20.55 -38.07
CA PRO A 493 11.72 19.65 -39.09
C PRO A 493 11.83 20.38 -40.43
N ARG A 494 12.93 20.16 -41.15
CA ARG A 494 13.12 20.76 -42.46
C ARG A 494 12.06 20.27 -43.43
N ASP A 495 11.35 21.19 -44.05
CA ASP A 495 10.44 20.88 -45.15
C ASP A 495 11.23 20.39 -46.38
N THR A 496 11.05 19.13 -46.72
CA THR A 496 11.71 18.47 -47.87
C THR A 496 10.91 18.61 -49.16
N SER A 497 9.68 19.14 -49.11
CA SER A 497 8.85 19.37 -50.29
C SER A 497 9.36 20.57 -51.11
N VAL A 498 9.96 21.58 -50.46
CA VAL A 498 10.56 22.75 -51.13
C VAL A 498 12.05 22.52 -51.37
N SER A 499 12.35 21.57 -52.25
CA SER A 499 13.70 21.39 -52.80
C SER A 499 14.07 22.62 -53.64
N LYS A 500 14.70 23.63 -53.02
CA LYS A 500 15.55 24.60 -53.72
C LYS A 500 16.87 23.91 -54.11
N TYR A 501 16.80 22.87 -54.93
CA TYR A 501 17.94 22.50 -55.78
C TYR A 501 18.02 23.58 -56.88
N LYS A 502 18.59 24.74 -56.55
CA LYS A 502 19.26 25.55 -57.57
C LYS A 502 20.48 24.75 -58.00
N ALA A 503 20.27 23.85 -58.96
CA ALA A 503 21.35 23.37 -59.81
C ALA A 503 21.93 24.60 -60.51
N LYS A 504 23.02 25.16 -59.97
CA LYS A 504 23.92 26.00 -60.75
C LYS A 504 24.58 25.04 -61.75
N ARG A 505 24.02 24.99 -62.96
CA ARG A 505 24.75 24.59 -64.16
C ARG A 505 25.66 25.74 -64.58
#